data_AF-A0A6J4JWW9-F1
#
_entry.id   AF-A0A6J4JWW9-F1
#
_cell.length_a   1.000
_cell.length_b   1.000
_cell.length_c   1.000
_cell.angle_alpha   90.00
_cell.angle_beta   90.00
_cell.angle_gamma   90.00
#
_symmetry.space_group_name_H-M   'P 1'
#
loop_
_entity.id
_entity.type
_entity.pdbx_description
1 polymer ?
#
loop_
_entity_poly.entity_id
_entity_poly.type
_entity_poly.pdbx_seq_one_letter_code
_entity_poly.pdbx_strand_id
1 'polypeptide(L)' 'VLRADGTPFPGLYAAGEAAGFGGGGVHGYRSLEGTFLGGCLFSGRQVGRALG' A
#
# COMPACT_ATOMS: atom_id res chain seq x y z
N VAL A 1 6.74 3.15 -3.77
CA VAL A 1 7.63 2.06 -3.30
C VAL A 1 8.96 2.67 -2.87
N LEU A 2 9.64 2.09 -1.88
CA LEU A 2 10.92 2.59 -1.39
C LEU A 2 12.07 1.66 -1.81
N ARG A 3 13.25 2.24 -2.02
CA ARG A 3 14.52 1.51 -2.08
C ARG A 3 14.92 1.05 -0.67
N ALA A 4 15.94 0.20 -0.59
CA ALA A 4 16.47 -0.28 0.69
C ALA A 4 17.00 0.84 1.60
N ASP A 5 17.43 1.97 1.03
CA ASP A 5 17.87 3.17 1.75
C ASP A 5 16.71 4.09 2.20
N GLY A 6 15.46 3.69 1.94
CA GLY A 6 14.26 4.45 2.29
C GLY A 6 13.88 5.56 1.30
N THR A 7 14.67 5.79 0.25
CA THR A 7 14.32 6.79 -0.77
C THR A 7 13.22 6.27 -1.70
N PRO A 8 12.38 7.14 -2.28
CA PRO A 8 11.37 6.72 -3.24
C PRO A 8 12.00 6.07 -4.47
N PHE A 9 11.38 4.99 -4.96
CA PHE A 9 11.68 4.43 -6.27
C PHE A 9 10.81 5.15 -7.32
N PRO A 10 11.37 6.04 -8.17
CA PRO A 10 10.57 6.88 -9.06
C PRO A 10 9.77 6.04 -10.05
N GLY A 11 8.50 6.39 -10.25
CA GLY A 11 7.59 5.69 -11.16
C GLY A 11 7.08 4.33 -10.66
N LEU A 12 7.52 3.86 -9.48
CA LEU A 12 7.08 2.59 -8.92
C LEU A 12 6.17 2.77 -7.71
N TYR A 13 4.95 2.26 -7.84
CA TYR A 13 3.89 2.33 -6.84
C TYR A 13 3.42 0.94 -6.45
N ALA A 14 2.84 0.82 -5.26
CA ALA A 14 2.21 -0.39 -4.77
C ALA A 14 0.88 -0.02 -4.11
N ALA A 15 -0.11 -0.90 -4.22
CA ALA A 15 -1.42 -0.76 -3.61
C ALA A 15 -1.92 -2.12 -3.09
N GLY A 16 -2.91 -2.09 -2.21
CA GLY A 16 -3.53 -3.27 -1.63
C GLY A 16 -2.55 -4.13 -0.85
N GLU A 17 -2.70 -5.44 -0.96
CA GLU A 17 -1.88 -6.41 -0.26
C GLU A 17 -0.39 -6.25 -0.54
N ALA A 18 -0.01 -5.93 -1.79
CA ALA A 18 1.37 -5.68 -2.18
C ALA A 18 2.01 -4.48 -1.46
N ALA A 19 1.19 -3.54 -0.96
CA ALA A 19 1.64 -2.43 -0.13
C ALA A 19 1.66 -2.76 1.37
N GLY A 20 1.36 -4.02 1.75
CA GLY A 20 1.43 -4.47 3.13
C GLY A 20 0.10 -4.52 3.88
N PHE A 21 -1.03 -4.51 3.17
CA PHE A 21 -2.34 -4.45 3.83
C PHE A 21 -2.79 -5.79 4.44
N GLY A 22 -2.25 -6.94 4.02
CA GLY A 22 -2.65 -8.25 4.55
C GLY A 22 -2.14 -8.59 5.97
N GLY A 23 -1.08 -7.92 6.45
CA GLY A 23 -0.48 -8.27 7.75
C GLY A 23 0.94 -7.76 7.98
N GLY A 24 1.32 -6.65 7.36
CA GLY A 24 2.65 -6.06 7.51
C GLY A 24 2.73 -4.76 6.72
N GLY A 25 2.61 -3.61 7.38
CA GLY A 25 2.40 -2.31 6.73
C GLY A 25 1.44 -1.48 7.56
N VAL A 26 0.35 -1.00 6.96
CA VAL A 26 -0.69 -0.19 7.65
C VAL A 26 -1.29 -0.90 8.87
N HIS A 27 -1.39 -2.23 8.82
CA HIS A 27 -1.94 -3.04 9.93
C HIS A 27 -0.90 -3.57 10.92
N GLY A 28 0.39 -3.30 10.70
CA GLY A 28 1.44 -3.89 11.53
C GLY A 28 1.38 -5.41 11.51
N TYR A 29 1.31 -6.05 12.69
CA TYR A 29 1.45 -7.51 12.83
C TYR A 29 0.23 -8.34 12.37
N ARG A 30 -0.99 -7.78 12.43
CA ARG A 30 -2.22 -8.50 12.04
C ARG A 30 -3.25 -7.54 11.45
N SER A 31 -3.88 -7.94 10.35
CA SER A 31 -5.04 -7.25 9.80
C SER A 31 -6.31 -7.57 10.59
N LEU A 32 -7.22 -6.61 10.70
CA LEU A 32 -8.58 -6.86 11.16
C LEU A 32 -9.43 -7.41 10.01
N GLU A 33 -10.32 -8.35 10.31
CA GLU A 33 -11.25 -8.89 9.30
C GLU A 33 -12.08 -7.75 8.66
N GLY A 34 -12.37 -7.87 7.37
CA GLY A 34 -13.16 -6.89 6.62
C GLY A 34 -12.39 -5.63 6.16
N THR A 35 -11.17 -5.42 6.63
CA THR A 35 -10.38 -4.23 6.22
C THR A 35 -9.82 -4.34 4.80
N PHE A 36 -9.57 -5.56 4.31
CA PHE A 36 -8.84 -5.83 3.07
C PHE A 36 -9.35 -5.01 1.87
N LEU A 37 -10.64 -5.09 1.58
CA LEU A 37 -11.25 -4.40 0.44
C LEU A 37 -11.12 -2.88 0.57
N GLY A 38 -11.42 -2.33 1.75
CA GLY A 38 -11.28 -0.90 2.03
C GLY A 38 -9.85 -0.41 1.84
N GLY A 39 -8.86 -1.19 2.27
CA GLY A 39 -7.45 -0.89 2.06
C GLY A 39 -7.01 -0.89 0.61
N CYS A 40 -7.46 -1.89 -0.16
CA CYS A 40 -7.21 -1.97 -1.60
C CYS A 40 -7.78 -0.75 -2.33
N LEU A 41 -9.02 -0.35 -2.03
CA LEU A 41 -9.64 0.83 -2.63
C LEU A 41 -8.93 2.13 -2.22
N PHE A 42 -8.61 2.29 -0.94
CA PHE A 42 -7.94 3.47 -0.42
C PHE A 42 -6.57 3.67 -1.07
N SER A 43 -5.71 2.65 -1.02
CA SER A 43 -4.35 2.72 -1.57
C SER A 43 -4.35 2.79 -3.09
N GLY A 44 -5.24 2.06 -3.78
CA GLY A 44 -5.40 2.16 -5.23
C GLY A 44 -5.81 3.56 -5.68
N ARG A 45 -6.70 4.22 -4.95
CA ARG A 45 -7.05 5.63 -5.20
C ARG A 45 -5.85 6.56 -5.02
N GLN A 46 -5.02 6.36 -4.00
CA GLN A 46 -3.81 7.19 -3.81
C GLN A 46 -2.83 7.03 -4.98
N VAL A 47 -2.59 5.79 -5.43
CA VAL A 47 -1.75 5.52 -6.61
C VAL A 47 -2.32 6.18 -7.85
N GLY A 48 -3.63 6.03 -8.11
CA GLY A 48 -4.29 6.66 -9.25
C GLY A 48 -4.13 8.18 -9.27
N ARG A 49 -4.23 8.83 -8.11
CA ARG A 49 -4.02 10.29 -7.97
C ARG A 49 -2.56 10.73 -8.11
N ALA A 50 -1.61 9.82 -7.93
CA ALA A 50 -0.18 10.11 -8.11
C ALA A 50 0.29 9.87 -9.55
N LEU A 51 -0.50 9.14 -10.36
CA LEU A 51 -0.21 8.85 -11.76
C LEU A 51 -0.82 9.85 -12.74
N GLY A 52 -1.90 10.54 -12.34
CA GLY A 52 -2.53 11.62 -13.12
C GLY A 52 -2.03 12.98 -12.71
#